data_AF-A0A9X2ZZP3-F1
#
_entry.id   AF-A0A9X2ZZP3-F1
#
_cell.length_a   1.000
_cell.length_b   1.000
_cell.length_c   1.000
_cell.angle_alpha   90.00
_cell.angle_beta   90.00
_cell.angle_gamma   90.00
#
_symmetry.space_group_name_H-M   'P 1'
#
loop_
_entity.id
_entity.type
_entity.pdbx_description
1 polymer ?
#
loop_
_entity_poly.entity_id
_entity_poly.type
_entity_poly.pdbx_seq_one_letter_code
_entity_poly.pdbx_strand_id
1 'polypeptide(L)'
;MTSVPYPDNIAYTAHAVQQMDQRGIAKNVVEKALANGEVIEEYETDEEARYLVHWNEEIQQYTRHIHVVAADQAHGRTVVITAYDPRSQADRWSNDFRTRVD
;
A
#
# COMPACT_ATOMS: atom_id res chain seq x y z
N MET A 1 -15.10 1.72 -14.33
CA MET A 1 -14.25 0.61 -13.88
C MET A 1 -13.24 1.26 -12.96
N THR A 2 -13.36 1.06 -11.66
CA THR A 2 -12.40 1.60 -10.69
C THR A 2 -11.03 1.01 -11.03
N SER A 3 -10.01 1.85 -11.15
CA SER A 3 -8.67 1.38 -11.45
C SER A 3 -8.15 0.67 -10.21
N VAL A 4 -7.99 -0.64 -10.31
CA VAL A 4 -7.44 -1.48 -9.23
C VAL A 4 -6.01 -1.80 -9.64
N PRO A 5 -5.03 -1.73 -8.73
CA PRO A 5 -3.65 -2.10 -9.06
C PRO A 5 -3.60 -3.51 -9.67
N TYR A 6 -2.77 -3.70 -10.69
CA TYR A 6 -2.52 -4.98 -11.36
C TYR A 6 -1.74 -5.95 -10.44
N PRO A 7 -2.42 -6.88 -9.73
CA PRO A 7 -1.76 -7.65 -8.68
C PRO A 7 -0.87 -8.78 -9.24
N ASP A 8 -1.04 -9.14 -10.51
CA ASP A 8 -0.32 -10.24 -11.16
C ASP A 8 1.04 -9.84 -11.77
N ASN A 9 1.37 -8.55 -11.77
CA ASN A 9 2.61 -8.02 -12.34
C ASN A 9 3.17 -6.88 -11.46
N ILE A 10 3.71 -7.27 -10.31
CA ILE A 10 4.21 -6.34 -9.30
C ILE A 10 5.72 -6.18 -9.39
N ALA A 11 6.19 -4.93 -9.33
CA ALA A 11 7.59 -4.60 -9.14
C ALA A 11 7.78 -3.72 -7.91
N TYR A 12 9.00 -3.72 -7.36
CA TYR A 12 9.34 -2.96 -6.16
C TYR A 12 10.47 -1.99 -6.48
N THR A 13 10.29 -0.72 -6.10
CA THR A 13 11.39 0.24 -6.17
C THR A 13 12.49 -0.13 -5.16
N ALA A 14 13.72 0.35 -5.37
CA ALA A 14 14.79 0.20 -4.38
C ALA A 14 14.41 0.80 -3.01
N HIS A 15 13.68 1.93 -3.03
CA HIS A 15 13.15 2.56 -1.83
C HIS A 15 12.15 1.65 -1.09
N ALA A 16 11.20 1.04 -1.81
CA ALA A 16 10.24 0.10 -1.24
C ALA A 16 10.94 -1.07 -0.55
N VAL A 17 11.89 -1.71 -1.23
CA VAL A 17 12.63 -2.86 -0.68
C VAL A 17 13.36 -2.48 0.62
N GLN A 18 14.03 -1.33 0.64
CA GLN A 18 14.73 -0.85 1.84
C GLN A 18 13.77 -0.55 3.00
N GLN A 19 12.66 0.15 2.74
CA GLN A 19 11.69 0.51 3.77
C GLN A 19 10.96 -0.70 4.33
N MET A 20 10.59 -1.66 3.47
CA MET A 20 9.95 -2.91 3.86
C MET A 20 10.84 -3.74 4.79
N ASP A 21 12.13 -3.86 4.46
CA ASP A 21 13.11 -4.56 5.28
C ASP A 21 13.23 -3.92 6.68
N GLN A 22 13.41 -2.59 6.73
CA GLN A 22 13.49 -1.82 7.98
C GLN A 22 12.23 -1.93 8.86
N ARG A 23 11.07 -2.15 8.25
CA ARG A 23 9.75 -2.20 8.93
C ARG A 23 9.25 -3.63 9.16
N GLY A 24 10.01 -4.65 8.74
CA GLY A 24 9.58 -6.05 8.82
C GLY A 24 8.26 -6.29 8.08
N ILE A 25 8.12 -5.75 6.86
CA ILE A 25 6.95 -5.99 5.99
C ILE A 25 7.38 -6.94 4.88
N ALA A 26 6.88 -8.16 4.90
CA ALA A 26 7.22 -9.16 3.90
C ALA A 26 6.48 -8.92 2.57
N LYS A 27 7.07 -9.33 1.44
CA LYS A 27 6.50 -9.17 0.10
C LYS A 27 5.10 -9.77 -0.04
N ASN A 28 4.89 -10.97 0.51
CA ASN A 28 3.59 -11.62 0.48
C ASN A 28 2.48 -10.83 1.19
N VAL A 29 2.82 -9.97 2.15
CA VAL A 29 1.86 -9.07 2.81
C VAL A 29 1.45 -7.95 1.87
N VAL A 30 2.42 -7.36 1.16
CA VAL A 30 2.17 -6.32 0.16
C VAL A 30 1.35 -6.87 -1.02
N GLU A 31 1.68 -8.06 -1.50
CA GLU A 31 0.94 -8.72 -2.58
C GLU A 31 -0.51 -9.01 -2.17
N LYS A 32 -0.74 -9.50 -0.94
CA LYS A 32 -2.09 -9.68 -0.40
C LYS A 32 -2.84 -8.36 -0.26
N ALA A 33 -2.17 -7.30 0.19
CA ALA A 33 -2.75 -5.98 0.31
C ALA A 33 -3.18 -5.44 -1.06
N LEU A 34 -2.33 -5.56 -2.09
CA LEU A 34 -2.69 -5.12 -3.44
C LEU A 34 -3.85 -5.94 -4.04
N ALA A 35 -3.92 -7.24 -3.75
CA ALA A 35 -4.96 -8.11 -4.29
C ALA A 35 -6.32 -8.02 -3.54
N ASN A 36 -6.32 -7.73 -2.24
CA ASN A 36 -7.52 -7.84 -1.39
C ASN A 36 -7.81 -6.59 -0.54
N GLY A 37 -6.91 -5.62 -0.55
CA GLY A 37 -7.01 -4.40 0.24
C GLY A 37 -7.99 -3.39 -0.35
N GLU A 38 -8.28 -2.39 0.47
CA GLU A 38 -9.15 -1.29 0.13
C GLU A 38 -8.31 -0.13 -0.41
N VAL A 39 -8.59 0.35 -1.62
CA VAL A 39 -8.01 1.60 -2.11
C VAL A 39 -8.68 2.74 -1.33
N ILE A 40 -7.93 3.39 -0.44
CA ILE A 40 -8.42 4.49 0.40
C ILE A 40 -8.08 5.86 -0.18
N GLU A 41 -7.07 5.95 -1.05
CA GLU A 41 -6.79 7.14 -1.85
C GLU A 41 -6.40 6.70 -3.28
N GLU A 42 -6.95 7.39 -4.28
CA GLU A 42 -6.53 7.32 -5.68
C GLU A 42 -6.26 8.76 -6.13
N TYR A 43 -5.08 8.99 -6.70
CA TYR A 43 -4.70 10.30 -7.20
C TYR A 43 -3.80 10.18 -8.42
N GLU A 44 -4.04 11.03 -9.41
CA GLU A 44 -3.20 11.10 -10.60
C GLU A 44 -1.97 11.96 -10.33
N THR A 45 -0.85 11.53 -10.91
CA THR A 45 0.35 12.36 -11.06
C THR A 45 0.55 12.67 -12.54
N ASP A 46 1.53 13.50 -12.88
CA ASP A 46 1.85 13.82 -14.28
C ASP A 46 2.27 12.58 -15.10
N GLU A 47 2.70 11.50 -14.45
CA GLU A 47 3.26 10.31 -15.09
C GLU A 47 2.36 9.07 -14.99
N GLU A 48 1.64 8.92 -13.87
CA GLU A 48 0.96 7.66 -13.50
C GLU A 48 -0.14 7.88 -12.46
N ALA A 49 -1.13 6.99 -12.45
CA ALA A 49 -2.11 6.90 -11.37
C ALA A 49 -1.48 6.24 -10.14
N ARG A 50 -1.75 6.80 -8.96
CA ARG A 50 -1.23 6.32 -7.68
C ARG A 50 -2.35 5.94 -6.73
N TYR A 51 -2.05 4.92 -5.94
CA TYR A 51 -2.96 4.30 -5.00
C TYR A 51 -2.34 4.26 -3.61
N LEU A 52 -3.16 4.56 -2.61
CA LEU A 52 -2.93 4.15 -1.24
C LEU A 52 -3.90 3.02 -0.91
N VAL A 53 -3.35 1.84 -0.66
CA VAL A 53 -4.13 0.65 -0.32
C VAL A 53 -3.99 0.36 1.18
N HIS A 54 -5.11 0.22 1.86
CA HIS A 54 -5.21 -0.21 3.25
C HIS A 54 -5.50 -1.70 3.34
N TRP A 55 -4.76 -2.40 4.19
CA TRP A 55 -4.95 -3.82 4.45
C TRP A 55 -4.77 -4.14 5.93
N ASN A 56 -5.61 -5.05 6.44
CA ASN A 56 -5.48 -5.60 7.78
C ASN A 56 -4.82 -6.97 7.69
N GLU A 57 -3.57 -7.04 8.14
CA GLU A 57 -2.84 -8.29 8.31
C GLU A 57 -3.15 -8.86 9.70
N GLU A 58 -3.91 -9.96 9.75
CA GLU A 58 -4.18 -10.69 10.99
C GLU A 58 -2.96 -11.55 11.38
N ILE A 59 -2.43 -11.29 12.57
CA ILE A 59 -1.28 -11.98 13.17
C ILE A 59 -1.71 -12.55 14.53
N GLN A 60 -2.16 -13.81 14.51
CA GLN A 60 -2.72 -14.50 15.68
C GLN A 60 -3.88 -13.71 16.31
N GLN A 61 -3.63 -13.03 17.44
CA GLN A 61 -4.59 -12.25 18.22
C GLN A 61 -4.43 -10.73 18.03
N TYR A 62 -3.60 -10.32 17.07
CA TYR A 62 -3.32 -8.92 16.77
C TYR A 62 -3.60 -8.61 15.29
N THR A 63 -4.17 -7.45 15.03
CA THR A 63 -4.27 -6.90 13.67
C THR A 63 -3.16 -5.89 13.45
N ARG A 64 -2.43 -6.06 12.35
CA ARG A 64 -1.47 -5.08 11.85
C ARG A 64 -2.08 -4.35 10.66
N HIS A 65 -2.12 -3.02 10.74
CA HIS A 65 -2.54 -2.19 9.61
C HIS A 65 -1.37 -1.99 8.66
N ILE A 66 -1.62 -2.15 7.37
CA ILE A 66 -0.63 -2.00 6.30
C ILE A 66 -1.16 -1.02 5.29
N HIS A 67 -0.39 0.04 5.04
CA HIS A 67 -0.57 0.97 3.95
C HIS A 67 0.46 0.67 2.87
N VAL A 68 0.00 0.46 1.64
CA VAL A 68 0.84 0.28 0.46
C VAL A 68 0.62 1.47 -0.46
N VAL A 69 1.70 2.17 -0.80
CA VAL A 69 1.70 3.16 -1.86
C VAL A 69 2.20 2.48 -3.13
N ALA A 70 1.37 2.47 -4.16
CA ALA A 70 1.67 1.87 -5.44
C ALA A 70 1.27 2.79 -6.59
N ALA A 71 1.87 2.56 -7.75
CA ALA A 71 1.51 3.25 -8.98
C ALA A 71 1.35 2.26 -10.12
N ASP A 72 0.40 2.51 -11.00
CA ASP A 72 0.22 1.72 -12.21
C ASP A 72 1.06 2.30 -13.35
N GLN A 73 1.82 1.44 -13.98
CA GLN A 73 2.63 1.73 -15.15
C GLN A 73 2.05 1.09 -16.41
N ALA A 74 2.55 1.55 -17.55
CA ALA A 74 2.23 0.97 -18.85
C ALA A 74 2.41 -0.57 -18.85
N HIS A 75 1.62 -1.24 -19.69
CA HIS A 75 1.60 -2.70 -19.85
C HIS A 75 1.12 -3.49 -18.63
N GLY A 76 0.24 -2.90 -17.80
CA GLY A 76 -0.42 -3.62 -16.72
C GLY A 76 0.56 -4.04 -15.62
N ARG A 77 1.44 -3.11 -15.23
CA ARG A 77 2.45 -3.34 -14.18
C ARG A 77 2.15 -2.41 -13.01
N THR A 78 2.16 -2.94 -11.80
CA THR A 78 2.08 -2.11 -10.59
C THR A 78 3.45 -2.00 -9.93
N VAL A 79 3.90 -0.79 -9.65
CA VAL A 79 5.14 -0.51 -8.94
C VAL A 79 4.85 -0.11 -7.51
N VAL A 80 5.37 -0.88 -6.56
CA VAL A 80 5.33 -0.57 -5.13
C VAL A 80 6.40 0.48 -4.83
N ILE A 81 5.94 1.62 -4.30
CA ILE A 81 6.79 2.76 -3.94
C ILE A 81 7.22 2.64 -2.47
N THR A 82 6.29 2.31 -1.57
CA THR A 82 6.57 2.09 -0.14
C THR A 82 5.44 1.29 0.51
N ALA A 83 5.73 0.62 1.61
CA ALA A 83 4.73 0.01 2.49
C ALA A 83 5.06 0.36 3.95
N TYR A 84 4.05 0.65 4.77
CA TYR A 84 4.23 1.03 6.17
C TYR A 84 3.02 0.69 7.03
N ASP A 85 3.23 0.67 8.35
CA ASP A 85 2.15 0.62 9.32
C ASP A 85 1.69 2.06 9.65
N PRO A 86 0.43 2.44 9.35
CA PRO A 86 -0.05 3.80 9.56
C PRO A 86 -0.04 4.25 11.02
N ARG A 87 0.04 3.31 11.98
CA ARG A 87 0.20 3.63 13.40
C ARG A 87 1.49 4.39 13.70
N SER A 88 2.52 4.26 12.85
CA SER A 88 3.76 5.06 12.94
C SER A 88 3.54 6.56 12.66
N GLN A 89 2.37 6.93 12.12
CA GLN A 89 1.95 8.29 11.79
C GLN A 89 0.49 8.52 12.25
N ALA A 90 0.13 8.00 13.43
CA ALA A 90 -1.27 7.97 13.89
C ALA A 90 -1.92 9.36 14.01
N ASP A 91 -1.13 10.42 14.16
CA ASP A 91 -1.57 11.81 14.16
C ASP A 91 -2.07 12.30 12.79
N ARG A 92 -1.75 11.59 11.71
CA ARG A 92 -2.15 11.92 10.33
C ARG A 92 -3.35 11.13 9.83
N TRP A 93 -3.87 10.22 10.63
CA TRP A 93 -4.94 9.30 10.24
C TRP A 93 -6.09 9.30 11.24
N SER A 94 -7.30 9.05 10.74
CA SER A 94 -8.46 8.68 11.55
C SER A 94 -8.17 7.41 12.36
N ASN A 95 -8.97 7.16 13.39
CA ASN A 95 -8.79 6.01 14.29
C ASN A 95 -8.88 4.64 13.59
N ASP A 96 -9.52 4.58 12.43
CA ASP A 96 -9.62 3.37 11.60
C ASP A 96 -8.51 3.28 10.53
N PHE A 97 -7.59 4.26 10.51
CA PHE A 97 -6.47 4.42 9.60
C PHE A 97 -6.85 4.53 8.11
N ARG A 98 -8.09 4.90 7.78
CA ARG A 98 -8.55 4.97 6.37
C ARG A 98 -8.65 6.37 5.81
N THR A 99 -8.69 7.39 6.66
CA THR A 99 -8.88 8.78 6.23
C THR A 99 -7.78 9.66 6.81
N ARG A 100 -7.19 10.55 6.01
CA ARG A 100 -6.25 11.55 6.54
C ARG A 100 -6.96 12.54 7.45
N VAL A 101 -6.29 12.95 8.52
CA VAL A 101 -6.71 14.10 9.32
C VAL A 101 -5.67 15.20 9.15
N ASP A 102 -6.12 16.37 8.71
CA ASP A 102 -5.32 17.59 8.54
C ASP A 102 -5.19 18.37 9.85
#